data_AF-A0AB32V7X0-F1
#
_entry.id   AF-A0AB32V7X0-F1
#
_cell.length_a   1.000
_cell.length_b   1.000
_cell.length_c   1.000
_cell.angle_alpha   90.00
_cell.angle_beta   90.00
_cell.angle_gamma   90.00
#
_symmetry.space_group_name_H-M   'P 1'
#
loop_
_entity.id
_entity.type
_entity.pdbx_description
1 polymer ?
#
loop_
_entity_poly.entity_id
_entity_poly.type
_entity_poly.pdbx_seq_one_letter_code
_entity_poly.pdbx_strand_id
1 'polypeptide(L)'
;MPLPMHADHSSDDDYGYDHESSDLLLDENGFPLVEQGRQDVEEGSFAADFYRCGTDWSCLGREDMDNDRGRSRKLKQANLFQMWGLKKPRLLQDASFPTPNRTNIPNPKPSSTIISNRPRVCPFYKKIPGTPFTVDAFRYGCVQGCSAYFLTHFHCDHYGGLTKGWSHGPIYCTPLTAGLLTLCLSVNPLFINPLELDKEHSIQGIKVTLLEANHCPGAALIHFRLPDGKCYLHTGDFRSCKLMQTYPLLVNHRVNLLYLDTTYCNPRYKFPSKEDVLNFVVRVTNNYLKMQPKTLVVVGAYSIGKECVYLAISKSLGVKIFANTSRRRILQSFDWPELSSSLCSDGKDTLLHVLPISSLRIETLKDYLKTYRKNYAAVLAFRPTGWTYSENIGNQLDLIRPISRGNVTIYGVPYSEHSSFTELREFVQFLRPDKIIPTVNVGNATNRDKMQSYFRQWLKG
;
A
#
# COMPACT_ATOMS: atom_id res chain seq x y z
N MET A 1 32.04 -26.83 69.97
CA MET A 1 31.58 -27.79 70.99
C MET A 1 30.52 -27.06 71.82
N PRO A 2 29.30 -27.60 71.98
CA PRO A 2 28.97 -29.03 72.11
C PRO A 2 28.07 -29.60 70.98
N LEU A 3 28.24 -30.90 70.73
CA LEU A 3 27.28 -31.85 70.12
C LEU A 3 26.43 -32.47 71.27
N PRO A 4 25.41 -33.36 71.10
CA PRO A 4 25.15 -34.28 69.97
C PRO A 4 23.65 -34.59 69.65
N MET A 5 23.38 -35.40 68.62
CA MET A 5 22.66 -36.69 68.74
C MET A 5 22.53 -37.41 67.39
N HIS A 6 22.56 -38.75 67.47
CA HIS A 6 22.76 -39.78 66.44
C HIS A 6 21.46 -40.36 65.85
N ALA A 7 21.69 -41.19 64.81
CA ALA A 7 20.88 -42.29 64.21
C ALA A 7 20.20 -41.92 62.88
N ASP A 8 20.16 -42.75 61.81
CA ASP A 8 20.53 -44.15 61.60
C ASP A 8 20.62 -44.48 60.09
N HIS A 9 21.07 -45.70 59.76
CA HIS A 9 21.37 -46.34 58.45
C HIS A 9 20.28 -46.42 57.34
N SER A 10 20.73 -46.46 56.06
CA SER A 10 20.33 -47.39 54.94
C SER A 10 20.97 -46.93 53.61
N SER A 11 21.95 -47.59 52.99
CA SER A 11 21.89 -48.72 52.02
C SER A 11 21.14 -48.43 50.70
N ASP A 12 21.86 -48.60 49.58
CA ASP A 12 21.44 -49.03 48.23
C ASP A 12 20.59 -48.03 47.39
N ASP A 13 20.75 -47.77 46.09
CA ASP A 13 21.44 -48.42 44.96
C ASP A 13 21.75 -47.41 43.83
N ASP A 14 22.84 -47.71 43.12
CA ASP A 14 23.11 -47.62 41.68
C ASP A 14 22.12 -46.90 40.73
N TYR A 15 22.63 -45.94 39.95
CA TYR A 15 22.48 -45.86 38.47
C TYR A 15 23.53 -44.90 37.89
N GLY A 16 24.53 -45.46 37.22
CA GLY A 16 25.50 -44.71 36.43
C GLY A 16 24.92 -44.13 35.13
N TYR A 17 25.47 -42.99 34.71
CA TYR A 17 25.55 -42.60 33.30
C TYR A 17 26.88 -41.89 33.05
N ASP A 18 27.62 -42.41 32.08
CA ASP A 18 28.93 -41.98 31.64
C ASP A 18 28.93 -40.54 31.11
N HIS A 19 29.90 -39.74 31.55
CA HIS A 19 30.27 -38.47 30.94
C HIS A 19 31.29 -38.74 29.82
N GLU A 20 30.84 -38.86 28.58
CA GLU A 20 31.70 -38.62 27.41
C GLU A 20 31.79 -37.09 27.19
N SER A 21 32.99 -36.55 27.26
CA SER A 21 33.28 -35.15 26.98
C SER A 21 33.37 -34.95 25.45
N SER A 22 32.53 -34.07 24.90
CA SER A 22 32.71 -33.58 23.53
C SER A 22 33.29 -32.16 23.58
N ASP A 23 34.53 -32.05 23.08
CA ASP A 23 35.23 -30.78 22.92
C ASP A 23 34.52 -29.92 21.87
N LEU A 24 33.85 -28.86 22.31
CA LEU A 24 33.29 -27.82 21.44
C LEU A 24 34.41 -26.85 21.04
N LEU A 25 34.79 -26.85 19.76
CA LEU A 25 35.70 -25.87 19.18
C LEU A 25 35.00 -24.50 19.08
N LEU A 26 35.49 -23.53 19.86
CA LEU A 26 35.07 -22.14 19.87
C LEU A 26 36.02 -21.29 19.02
N ASP A 27 35.52 -20.20 18.42
CA ASP A 27 36.37 -19.20 17.78
C ASP A 27 37.10 -18.29 18.81
N GLU A 28 38.01 -17.42 18.34
CA GLU A 28 38.78 -16.50 19.20
C GLU A 28 37.91 -15.50 19.98
N ASN A 29 36.59 -15.46 19.72
CA ASN A 29 35.62 -14.63 20.43
C ASN A 29 34.66 -15.45 21.32
N GLY A 30 34.85 -16.77 21.43
CA GLY A 30 34.07 -17.64 22.31
C GLY A 30 32.71 -18.07 21.75
N PHE A 31 32.51 -18.06 20.43
CA PHE A 31 31.27 -18.54 19.80
C PHE A 31 31.43 -19.94 19.17
N PRO A 32 30.39 -20.80 19.20
CA PRO A 32 30.43 -22.11 18.56
C PRO A 32 30.49 -22.01 17.02
N LEU A 33 31.39 -22.77 16.40
CA LEU A 33 31.47 -22.90 14.94
C LEU A 33 30.26 -23.71 14.42
N VAL A 34 29.40 -23.08 13.61
CA VAL A 34 28.25 -23.75 12.96
C VAL A 34 28.66 -24.23 11.57
N GLU A 35 28.61 -25.55 11.34
CA GLU A 35 28.76 -26.15 10.01
C GLU A 35 27.57 -25.76 9.10
N GLN A 36 27.88 -25.19 7.93
CA GLN A 36 26.89 -24.84 6.91
C GLN A 36 26.48 -26.06 6.09
N GLY A 37 25.33 -26.65 6.42
CA GLY A 37 24.57 -27.54 5.54
C GLY A 37 23.56 -26.75 4.69
N ARG A 38 23.70 -26.81 3.37
CA ARG A 38 22.79 -26.20 2.37
C ARG A 38 21.39 -26.82 2.41
N GLN A 39 20.37 -26.00 2.64
CA GLN A 39 19.03 -26.10 2.05
C GLN A 39 18.49 -24.67 1.89
N ASP A 40 18.62 -24.10 0.69
CA ASP A 40 18.00 -22.82 0.34
C ASP A 40 16.50 -23.06 0.12
N VAL A 41 15.73 -22.99 1.20
CA VAL A 41 14.31 -22.65 1.11
C VAL A 41 14.28 -21.13 0.93
N GLU A 42 13.84 -20.65 -0.24
CA GLU A 42 13.61 -19.21 -0.45
C GLU A 42 12.53 -18.72 0.53
N GLU A 43 12.95 -18.18 1.66
CA GLU A 43 12.08 -17.40 2.54
C GLU A 43 11.63 -16.15 1.79
N GLY A 44 10.34 -16.08 1.46
CA GLY A 44 9.71 -14.86 0.97
C GLY A 44 9.80 -13.76 2.03
N SER A 45 10.00 -12.50 1.62
CA SER A 45 10.01 -11.41 2.62
C SER A 45 8.62 -11.29 3.25
N PHE A 46 8.53 -11.00 4.56
CA PHE A 46 7.28 -10.79 5.30
C PHE A 46 6.30 -9.89 4.54
N ALA A 47 6.77 -8.80 3.92
CA ALA A 47 5.90 -7.87 3.20
C ALA A 47 5.41 -8.40 1.84
N ALA A 48 6.10 -9.37 1.24
CA ALA A 48 5.65 -10.05 0.02
C ALA A 48 4.66 -11.16 0.38
N ASP A 49 4.95 -11.94 1.42
CA ASP A 49 4.06 -12.98 1.94
C ASP A 49 2.77 -12.37 2.48
N PHE A 50 2.87 -11.22 3.14
CA PHE A 50 1.72 -10.47 3.65
C PHE A 50 0.71 -10.08 2.56
N TYR A 51 1.16 -9.67 1.37
CA TYR A 51 0.24 -9.39 0.26
C TYR A 51 -0.14 -10.67 -0.50
N ARG A 52 0.64 -11.76 -0.39
CA ARG A 52 0.38 -13.05 -1.05
C ARG A 52 -0.65 -13.92 -0.31
N CYS A 53 -0.72 -13.85 1.03
CA CYS A 53 -1.48 -14.76 1.88
C CYS A 53 -3.02 -14.64 1.80
N GLY A 54 -3.56 -13.82 0.89
CA GLY A 54 -5.01 -13.66 0.65
C GLY A 54 -5.58 -14.53 -0.47
N THR A 55 -4.98 -15.68 -0.78
CA THR A 55 -5.31 -16.49 -1.98
C THR A 55 -5.68 -17.95 -1.70
N ASP A 56 -6.60 -18.19 -0.77
CA ASP A 56 -7.37 -19.45 -0.74
C ASP A 56 -8.87 -19.15 -0.89
N TRP A 57 -9.43 -19.51 -2.05
CA TRP A 57 -10.81 -19.23 -2.46
C TRP A 57 -11.64 -20.51 -2.66
N SER A 58 -11.18 -21.64 -2.11
CA SER A 58 -11.79 -22.96 -2.32
C SER A 58 -13.16 -23.18 -1.65
N CYS A 59 -13.74 -22.17 -0.98
CA CYS A 59 -14.97 -22.32 -0.19
C CYS A 59 -16.20 -21.51 -0.65
N LEU A 60 -16.18 -20.81 -1.79
CA LEU A 60 -17.33 -20.01 -2.24
C LEU A 60 -18.18 -20.76 -3.30
N GLY A 61 -18.88 -21.78 -2.83
CA GLY A 61 -20.07 -22.32 -3.50
C GLY A 61 -21.28 -21.39 -3.29
N ARG A 62 -22.06 -21.20 -4.35
CA ARG A 62 -23.25 -20.33 -4.39
C ARG A 62 -24.31 -20.78 -3.38
N GLU A 63 -24.96 -19.81 -2.72
CA GLU A 63 -26.35 -19.94 -2.28
C GLU A 63 -27.16 -18.67 -2.63
N ASP A 64 -28.37 -18.91 -3.11
CA ASP A 64 -29.32 -17.97 -3.71
C ASP A 64 -30.23 -17.26 -2.68
N MET A 65 -31.00 -16.28 -3.22
CA MET A 65 -32.31 -15.75 -2.78
C MET A 65 -32.38 -14.54 -1.82
N ASP A 66 -32.74 -13.37 -2.38
CA ASP A 66 -34.13 -12.85 -2.48
C ASP A 66 -34.33 -11.33 -2.23
N ASN A 67 -35.38 -10.83 -2.89
CA ASN A 67 -35.85 -9.44 -3.06
C ASN A 67 -36.22 -8.68 -1.77
N ASP A 68 -35.98 -7.36 -1.77
CA ASP A 68 -37.03 -6.39 -1.41
C ASP A 68 -36.83 -5.01 -2.08
N ARG A 69 -37.94 -4.42 -2.54
CA ARG A 69 -38.04 -3.14 -3.26
C ARG A 69 -38.49 -2.03 -2.30
N GLY A 70 -37.83 -0.87 -2.28
CA GLY A 70 -38.52 0.35 -1.85
C GLY A 70 -37.71 1.60 -1.48
N ARG A 71 -38.04 2.70 -2.18
CA ARG A 71 -37.90 4.14 -1.86
C ARG A 71 -36.55 4.85 -2.07
N SER A 72 -36.53 5.57 -3.19
CA SER A 72 -35.57 6.59 -3.61
C SER A 72 -35.45 7.76 -2.60
N ARG A 73 -34.27 7.90 -1.99
CA ARG A 73 -33.78 9.16 -1.41
C ARG A 73 -32.56 9.61 -2.21
N LYS A 74 -32.65 10.78 -2.86
CA LYS A 74 -31.51 11.45 -3.50
C LYS A 74 -30.47 11.85 -2.43
N LEU A 75 -29.51 10.96 -2.19
CA LEU A 75 -28.34 11.21 -1.33
C LEU A 75 -27.27 11.95 -2.13
N LYS A 76 -26.89 13.14 -1.65
CA LYS A 76 -25.75 13.93 -2.16
C LYS A 76 -24.43 13.28 -1.74
N GLN A 77 -23.47 13.39 -2.65
CA GLN A 77 -22.13 12.79 -2.66
C GLN A 77 -21.35 13.00 -1.35
N ALA A 78 -20.87 11.90 -0.76
CA ALA A 78 -19.93 11.95 0.34
C ALA A 78 -18.50 12.20 -0.19
N ASN A 79 -17.82 13.24 0.30
CA ASN A 79 -16.36 13.41 0.13
C ASN A 79 -15.64 12.39 1.03
N LEU A 80 -14.44 11.95 0.67
CA LEU A 80 -13.59 11.04 1.44
C LEU A 80 -13.57 11.38 2.95
N PHE A 81 -13.50 12.67 3.34
CA PHE A 81 -13.59 13.08 4.76
C PHE A 81 -14.84 12.59 5.50
N GLN A 82 -15.98 12.50 4.82
CA GLN A 82 -17.23 11.96 5.36
C GLN A 82 -17.21 10.43 5.48
N MET A 83 -16.47 9.72 4.60
CA MET A 83 -16.17 8.30 4.84
C MET A 83 -15.39 8.14 6.15
N TRP A 84 -14.40 9.00 6.42
CA TRP A 84 -13.63 8.94 7.67
C TRP A 84 -14.39 9.42 8.93
N GLY A 85 -15.68 9.76 8.84
CA GLY A 85 -16.44 10.30 9.97
C GLY A 85 -15.92 11.64 10.50
N LEU A 86 -15.09 12.34 9.73
CA LEU A 86 -14.47 13.61 10.11
C LEU A 86 -15.27 14.79 9.53
N LYS A 87 -15.52 15.82 10.35
CA LYS A 87 -16.05 17.09 9.85
C LYS A 87 -15.00 17.79 8.99
N LYS A 88 -15.41 18.32 7.83
CA LYS A 88 -14.55 19.10 6.93
C LYS A 88 -13.95 20.29 7.71
N PRO A 89 -12.64 20.59 7.61
CA PRO A 89 -12.09 21.81 8.18
C PRO A 89 -12.83 23.02 7.57
N ARG A 90 -13.35 23.91 8.42
CA ARG A 90 -13.83 25.22 7.95
C ARG A 90 -12.60 25.96 7.41
N LEU A 91 -12.63 26.31 6.13
CA LEU A 91 -11.72 27.32 5.61
C LEU A 91 -12.04 28.60 6.41
N LEU A 92 -11.04 29.14 7.09
CA LEU A 92 -11.12 30.45 7.73
C LEU A 92 -11.34 31.46 6.60
N GLN A 93 -12.55 32.00 6.54
CA GLN A 93 -12.88 33.17 5.75
C GLN A 93 -12.78 34.38 6.69
N ASP A 94 -11.95 35.32 6.26
CA ASP A 94 -11.86 36.72 6.69
C ASP A 94 -11.35 37.05 8.10
N ALA A 95 -10.05 37.35 8.18
CA ALA A 95 -9.52 38.34 9.11
C ALA A 95 -9.07 39.56 8.30
N SER A 96 -9.80 40.66 8.45
CA SER A 96 -9.54 41.96 7.85
C SER A 96 -8.33 42.64 8.50
N PHE A 97 -7.34 43.01 7.68
CA PHE A 97 -6.35 44.02 8.02
C PHE A 97 -6.42 45.15 6.97
N PRO A 98 -6.35 46.43 7.38
CA PRO A 98 -6.52 47.56 6.47
C PRO A 98 -5.19 47.93 5.78
N THR A 99 -5.26 48.20 4.47
CA THR A 99 -4.20 48.92 3.74
C THR A 99 -4.81 49.98 2.83
N PRO A 100 -4.08 51.09 2.57
CA PRO A 100 -4.69 52.38 2.22
C PRO A 100 -5.00 52.54 0.73
N ASN A 101 -5.92 53.48 0.49
CA ASN A 101 -6.49 53.93 -0.78
C ASN A 101 -5.51 54.05 -1.95
N ARG A 102 -5.88 53.44 -3.09
CA ARG A 102 -5.49 53.95 -4.41
C ARG A 102 -6.59 53.70 -5.46
N THR A 103 -7.29 54.79 -5.76
CA THR A 103 -7.90 55.20 -7.05
C THR A 103 -8.67 54.16 -7.88
N ASN A 104 -9.99 54.40 -7.98
CA ASN A 104 -10.95 53.75 -8.87
C ASN A 104 -10.56 53.86 -10.35
N ILE A 105 -10.23 52.72 -10.96
CA ILE A 105 -10.33 52.49 -12.40
C ILE A 105 -11.28 51.29 -12.57
N PRO A 106 -12.39 51.40 -13.33
CA PRO A 106 -13.32 50.30 -13.50
C PRO A 106 -12.69 49.23 -14.40
N ASN A 107 -12.17 48.16 -13.79
CA ASN A 107 -11.76 46.97 -14.54
C ASN A 107 -13.00 46.24 -15.07
N PRO A 108 -12.98 45.77 -16.34
CA PRO A 108 -14.09 45.02 -16.90
C PRO A 108 -14.28 43.72 -16.11
N LYS A 109 -15.54 43.41 -15.80
CA LYS A 109 -15.94 42.18 -15.12
C LYS A 109 -15.24 40.98 -15.80
N PRO A 110 -14.57 40.09 -15.05
CA PRO A 110 -14.08 38.87 -15.66
C PRO A 110 -15.31 38.09 -16.13
N SER A 111 -15.41 37.89 -17.45
CA SER A 111 -16.40 36.99 -18.03
C SER A 111 -16.32 35.68 -17.27
N SER A 112 -17.44 35.21 -16.73
CA SER A 112 -17.55 33.86 -16.20
C SER A 112 -17.05 32.92 -17.29
N THR A 113 -15.83 32.41 -17.14
CA THR A 113 -15.28 31.40 -18.03
C THR A 113 -16.21 30.21 -17.90
N ILE A 114 -17.08 30.06 -18.90
CA ILE A 114 -17.85 28.85 -19.12
C ILE A 114 -16.82 27.74 -19.12
N ILE A 115 -16.76 26.95 -18.04
CA ILE A 115 -15.99 25.71 -18.03
C ILE A 115 -16.62 24.90 -19.14
N SER A 116 -15.94 24.86 -20.29
CA SER A 116 -16.44 24.16 -21.46
C SER A 116 -16.75 22.74 -21.03
N ASN A 117 -18.02 22.35 -21.14
CA ASN A 117 -18.52 21.01 -20.82
C ASN A 117 -18.06 19.97 -21.86
N ARG A 118 -16.87 20.17 -22.45
CA ARG A 118 -16.29 19.26 -23.43
C ARG A 118 -15.87 17.98 -22.71
N PRO A 119 -16.32 16.80 -23.18
CA PRO A 119 -15.88 15.52 -22.64
C PRO A 119 -14.36 15.45 -22.64
N ARG A 120 -13.75 15.02 -21.52
CA ARG A 120 -12.31 14.83 -21.45
C ARG A 120 -11.94 13.66 -22.37
N VAL A 121 -11.02 13.88 -23.29
CA VAL A 121 -10.52 12.82 -24.18
C VAL A 121 -9.63 11.85 -23.38
N CYS A 122 -9.89 10.55 -23.51
CA CYS A 122 -9.05 9.52 -22.91
C CYS A 122 -7.65 9.51 -23.56
N PRO A 123 -6.57 9.67 -22.77
CA PRO A 123 -5.22 9.77 -23.31
C PRO A 123 -4.73 8.42 -23.85
N PHE A 124 -3.79 8.46 -24.80
CA PHE A 124 -3.29 7.26 -25.48
C PHE A 124 -2.66 6.24 -24.52
N TYR A 125 -2.00 6.69 -23.46
CA TYR A 125 -1.32 5.82 -22.48
C TYR A 125 -2.29 5.08 -21.55
N LYS A 126 -3.61 5.30 -21.67
CA LYS A 126 -4.67 4.53 -20.99
C LYS A 126 -5.43 3.61 -21.93
N LYS A 127 -5.07 3.57 -23.21
CA LYS A 127 -5.65 2.69 -24.23
C LYS A 127 -4.67 1.58 -24.56
N ILE A 128 -5.18 0.38 -24.80
CA ILE A 128 -4.39 -0.79 -25.18
C ILE A 128 -4.50 -0.98 -26.72
N PRO A 129 -3.44 -0.76 -27.51
CA PRO A 129 -3.49 -0.81 -28.97
C PRO A 129 -3.92 -2.17 -29.49
N GLY A 130 -4.75 -2.22 -30.54
CA GLY A 130 -5.22 -3.49 -31.10
C GLY A 130 -6.29 -4.19 -30.26
N THR A 131 -6.77 -3.58 -29.18
CA THR A 131 -7.91 -4.06 -28.39
C THR A 131 -8.90 -2.92 -28.14
N PRO A 132 -10.17 -3.22 -27.84
CA PRO A 132 -11.15 -2.22 -27.42
C PRO A 132 -11.05 -1.93 -25.91
N PHE A 133 -9.86 -2.01 -25.31
CA PHE A 133 -9.68 -1.96 -23.86
C PHE A 133 -9.03 -0.65 -23.39
N THR A 134 -9.40 -0.25 -22.19
CA THR A 134 -8.74 0.83 -21.46
C THR A 134 -8.34 0.41 -20.06
N VAL A 135 -7.32 1.06 -19.50
CA VAL A 135 -6.86 0.83 -18.13
C VAL A 135 -6.91 2.13 -17.34
N ASP A 136 -7.56 2.11 -16.17
CA ASP A 136 -7.72 3.23 -15.25
C ASP A 136 -8.32 4.49 -15.90
N ALA A 137 -9.29 4.31 -16.81
CA ALA A 137 -9.80 5.34 -17.70
C ALA A 137 -11.24 5.81 -17.37
N PHE A 138 -11.56 5.92 -16.08
CA PHE A 138 -12.95 6.10 -15.63
C PHE A 138 -13.44 7.56 -15.63
N ARG A 139 -12.53 8.55 -15.74
CA ARG A 139 -12.87 9.98 -15.69
C ARG A 139 -13.20 10.63 -17.04
N TYR A 140 -13.29 9.83 -18.09
CA TYR A 140 -13.42 10.29 -19.48
C TYR A 140 -14.81 10.06 -20.07
N GLY A 141 -15.77 9.61 -19.26
CA GLY A 141 -17.11 9.23 -19.73
C GLY A 141 -17.06 7.96 -20.58
N CYS A 142 -17.97 7.84 -21.55
CA CYS A 142 -17.94 6.75 -22.53
C CYS A 142 -16.77 6.95 -23.50
N VAL A 143 -15.74 6.11 -23.39
CA VAL A 143 -14.58 6.16 -24.29
C VAL A 143 -14.96 5.52 -25.63
N GLN A 144 -14.89 6.29 -26.71
CA GLN A 144 -15.24 5.81 -28.06
C GLN A 144 -14.43 4.56 -28.44
N GLY A 145 -15.14 3.51 -28.86
CA GLY A 145 -14.56 2.22 -29.25
C GLY A 145 -14.12 1.33 -28.08
N CYS A 146 -14.35 1.74 -26.83
CA CYS A 146 -14.03 0.94 -25.65
C CYS A 146 -15.20 0.01 -25.28
N SER A 147 -14.93 -1.27 -25.12
CA SER A 147 -15.90 -2.28 -24.69
C SER A 147 -15.54 -2.95 -23.36
N ALA A 148 -14.33 -2.74 -22.82
CA ALA A 148 -13.90 -3.22 -21.51
C ALA A 148 -12.98 -2.22 -20.80
N TYR A 149 -13.27 -1.96 -19.53
CA TYR A 149 -12.51 -1.04 -18.68
C TYR A 149 -11.80 -1.84 -17.60
N PHE A 150 -10.48 -1.74 -17.51
CA PHE A 150 -9.71 -2.38 -16.45
C PHE A 150 -9.42 -1.38 -15.33
N LEU A 151 -9.57 -1.82 -14.09
CA LEU A 151 -9.11 -1.09 -12.91
C LEU A 151 -7.98 -1.87 -12.25
N THR A 152 -6.80 -1.27 -12.18
CA THR A 152 -5.60 -1.94 -11.64
C THR A 152 -5.67 -2.10 -10.14
N HIS A 153 -6.19 -1.10 -9.42
CA HIS A 153 -6.31 -1.08 -7.96
C HIS A 153 -7.26 0.04 -7.48
N PHE A 154 -7.60 0.03 -6.19
CA PHE A 154 -8.59 0.95 -5.60
C PHE A 154 -7.98 2.25 -4.99
N HIS A 155 -7.18 3.00 -5.76
CA HIS A 155 -6.82 4.39 -5.43
C HIS A 155 -7.54 5.42 -6.32
N CYS A 156 -7.79 6.61 -5.75
CA CYS A 156 -8.81 7.54 -6.27
C CYS A 156 -8.44 8.26 -7.56
N ASP A 157 -7.15 8.38 -7.85
CA ASP A 157 -6.60 8.85 -9.11
C ASP A 157 -6.71 7.82 -10.24
N HIS A 158 -6.87 6.54 -9.91
CA HIS A 158 -7.10 5.44 -10.85
C HIS A 158 -8.59 5.17 -11.08
N TYR A 159 -9.37 4.95 -10.02
CA TYR A 159 -10.82 4.73 -10.13
C TYR A 159 -11.63 6.01 -10.39
N GLY A 160 -11.00 7.19 -10.31
CA GLY A 160 -11.66 8.48 -10.35
C GLY A 160 -12.64 8.60 -11.53
N GLY A 161 -13.90 8.92 -11.23
CA GLY A 161 -15.00 8.92 -12.21
C GLY A 161 -15.99 7.78 -12.01
N LEU A 162 -15.58 6.67 -11.39
CA LEU A 162 -16.51 5.62 -10.97
C LEU A 162 -17.45 6.10 -9.88
N THR A 163 -18.73 5.78 -10.06
CA THR A 163 -19.82 6.05 -9.11
C THR A 163 -20.89 4.96 -9.26
N LYS A 164 -21.88 4.94 -8.36
CA LYS A 164 -23.09 4.11 -8.52
C LYS A 164 -23.85 4.28 -9.85
N GLY A 165 -23.64 5.39 -10.55
CA GLY A 165 -24.25 5.68 -11.85
C GLY A 165 -23.43 5.21 -13.04
N TRP A 166 -22.34 4.46 -12.83
CA TRP A 166 -21.54 3.92 -13.92
C TRP A 166 -22.37 3.04 -14.85
N SER A 167 -22.27 3.30 -16.14
CA SER A 167 -23.01 2.57 -17.19
C SER A 167 -22.27 2.50 -18.52
N HIS A 168 -20.97 2.80 -18.53
CA HIS A 168 -20.19 2.92 -19.78
C HIS A 168 -19.61 1.59 -20.29
N GLY A 169 -19.69 0.52 -19.50
CA GLY A 169 -19.23 -0.81 -19.90
C GLY A 169 -18.77 -1.66 -18.69
N PRO A 170 -18.41 -2.94 -18.93
CA PRO A 170 -17.89 -3.82 -17.91
C PRO A 170 -16.54 -3.34 -17.38
N ILE A 171 -16.36 -3.53 -16.07
CA ILE A 171 -15.17 -3.21 -15.28
C ILE A 171 -14.51 -4.53 -14.91
N TYR A 172 -13.27 -4.73 -15.32
CA TYR A 172 -12.46 -5.90 -14.99
C TYR A 172 -11.38 -5.52 -13.97
N CYS A 173 -11.28 -6.28 -12.88
CA CYS A 173 -10.34 -6.03 -11.80
C CYS A 173 -10.16 -7.29 -10.93
N THR A 174 -9.30 -7.24 -9.93
CA THR A 174 -9.16 -8.33 -8.95
C THR A 174 -10.42 -8.47 -8.07
N PRO A 175 -10.66 -9.65 -7.45
CA PRO A 175 -11.82 -9.85 -6.57
C PRO A 175 -11.89 -8.86 -5.41
N LEU A 176 -10.75 -8.57 -4.78
CA LEU A 176 -10.67 -7.59 -3.70
C LEU A 176 -11.06 -6.18 -4.20
N THR A 177 -10.54 -5.76 -5.35
CA THR A 177 -10.92 -4.47 -5.96
C THR A 177 -12.41 -4.42 -6.30
N ALA A 178 -12.99 -5.51 -6.81
CA ALA A 178 -14.42 -5.63 -7.09
C ALA A 178 -15.28 -5.47 -5.81
N GLY A 179 -14.86 -6.09 -4.71
CA GLY A 179 -15.48 -5.91 -3.39
C GLY A 179 -15.46 -4.44 -2.95
N LEU A 180 -14.32 -3.77 -3.10
CA LEU A 180 -14.18 -2.35 -2.75
C LEU A 180 -15.03 -1.42 -3.62
N LEU A 181 -15.17 -1.69 -4.92
CA LEU A 181 -16.06 -0.94 -5.81
C LEU A 181 -17.51 -0.98 -5.34
N THR A 182 -17.98 -2.16 -4.95
CA THR A 182 -19.34 -2.35 -4.41
C THR A 182 -19.48 -1.67 -3.05
N LEU A 183 -18.54 -1.94 -2.15
CA LEU A 183 -18.56 -1.48 -0.77
C LEU A 183 -18.48 0.03 -0.63
N CYS A 184 -17.56 0.67 -1.36
CA CYS A 184 -17.20 2.06 -1.16
C CYS A 184 -17.86 3.01 -2.17
N LEU A 185 -18.10 2.56 -3.41
CA LEU A 185 -18.64 3.39 -4.48
C LEU A 185 -20.07 3.00 -4.90
N SER A 186 -20.58 1.88 -4.38
CA SER A 186 -21.89 1.31 -4.72
C SER A 186 -22.08 1.15 -6.23
N VAL A 187 -21.00 0.80 -6.94
CA VAL A 187 -21.07 0.46 -8.36
C VAL A 187 -21.98 -0.76 -8.52
N ASN A 188 -22.86 -0.74 -9.53
CA ASN A 188 -23.78 -1.85 -9.77
C ASN A 188 -22.97 -3.12 -10.11
N PRO A 189 -23.11 -4.23 -9.35
CA PRO A 189 -22.38 -5.48 -9.59
C PRO A 189 -22.50 -6.04 -11.01
N LEU A 190 -23.57 -5.72 -11.75
CA LEU A 190 -23.72 -6.12 -13.17
C LEU A 190 -22.61 -5.59 -14.08
N PHE A 191 -21.94 -4.50 -13.70
CA PHE A 191 -20.79 -3.99 -14.44
C PHE A 191 -19.46 -4.52 -13.91
N ILE A 192 -19.42 -5.19 -12.76
CA ILE A 192 -18.16 -5.59 -12.11
C ILE A 192 -17.86 -7.04 -12.44
N ASN A 193 -16.71 -7.28 -13.05
CA ASN A 193 -16.25 -8.59 -13.51
C ASN A 193 -14.92 -8.90 -12.80
N PRO A 194 -14.94 -9.56 -11.62
CA PRO A 194 -13.72 -9.95 -10.94
C PRO A 194 -12.98 -11.03 -11.73
N LEU A 195 -11.65 -10.89 -11.82
CA LEU A 195 -10.75 -11.85 -12.47
C LEU A 195 -9.75 -12.36 -11.43
N GLU A 196 -9.67 -13.68 -11.27
CA GLU A 196 -8.68 -14.32 -10.40
C GLU A 196 -7.24 -14.00 -10.84
N LEU A 197 -6.37 -13.78 -9.86
CA LEU A 197 -4.92 -13.65 -10.08
C LEU A 197 -4.35 -14.95 -10.64
N ASP A 198 -3.27 -14.83 -11.40
CA ASP A 198 -2.48 -15.94 -11.97
C ASP A 198 -3.27 -16.90 -12.88
N LYS A 199 -4.50 -16.53 -13.25
CA LYS A 199 -5.36 -17.28 -14.16
C LYS A 199 -5.51 -16.55 -15.48
N GLU A 200 -5.46 -17.30 -16.57
CA GLU A 200 -5.76 -16.77 -17.91
C GLU A 200 -7.27 -16.68 -18.11
N HIS A 201 -7.72 -15.48 -18.50
CA HIS A 201 -9.10 -15.17 -18.85
C HIS A 201 -9.17 -14.74 -20.32
N SER A 202 -10.19 -15.17 -21.05
CA SER A 202 -10.42 -14.75 -22.44
C SER A 202 -11.50 -13.69 -22.49
N ILE A 203 -11.15 -12.49 -22.93
CA ILE A 203 -12.08 -11.36 -23.07
C ILE A 203 -12.02 -10.91 -24.52
N GLN A 204 -13.10 -11.10 -25.27
CA GLN A 204 -13.21 -10.69 -26.68
C GLN A 204 -12.03 -11.19 -27.55
N GLY A 205 -11.58 -12.44 -27.31
CA GLY A 205 -10.46 -13.04 -28.03
C GLY A 205 -9.06 -12.60 -27.57
N ILE A 206 -8.98 -11.70 -26.58
CA ILE A 206 -7.71 -11.29 -25.94
C ILE A 206 -7.52 -12.11 -24.67
N LYS A 207 -6.35 -12.73 -24.52
CA LYS A 207 -5.98 -13.43 -23.30
C LYS A 207 -5.47 -12.44 -22.27
N VAL A 208 -6.03 -12.45 -21.06
CA VAL A 208 -5.72 -11.52 -19.98
C VAL A 208 -5.40 -12.28 -18.70
N THR A 209 -4.30 -11.92 -18.05
CA THR A 209 -3.91 -12.47 -16.74
C THR A 209 -3.56 -11.33 -15.80
N LEU A 210 -4.13 -11.36 -14.60
CA LEU A 210 -3.77 -10.44 -13.52
C LEU A 210 -2.66 -11.06 -12.67
N LEU A 211 -1.61 -10.30 -12.36
CA LEU A 211 -0.49 -10.74 -11.53
C LEU A 211 -0.35 -9.78 -10.33
N GLU A 212 0.17 -10.24 -9.20
CA GLU A 212 0.37 -9.39 -8.03
C GLU A 212 1.29 -8.18 -8.34
N ALA A 213 0.86 -6.98 -7.95
CA ALA A 213 1.61 -5.73 -8.18
C ALA A 213 2.49 -5.32 -7.00
N ASN A 214 2.37 -5.97 -5.84
CA ASN A 214 3.12 -5.65 -4.63
C ASN A 214 3.00 -4.16 -4.21
N HIS A 215 1.85 -3.55 -4.49
CA HIS A 215 1.56 -2.13 -4.24
C HIS A 215 0.63 -1.95 -3.04
N CYS A 216 -0.67 -2.17 -3.21
CA CYS A 216 -1.67 -2.15 -2.15
C CYS A 216 -2.59 -3.38 -2.28
N PRO A 217 -3.43 -3.70 -1.28
CA PRO A 217 -4.31 -4.87 -1.33
C PRO A 217 -5.15 -4.90 -2.62
N GLY A 218 -5.07 -6.01 -3.37
CA GLY A 218 -5.81 -6.21 -4.61
C GLY A 218 -5.24 -5.50 -5.84
N ALA A 219 -4.07 -4.86 -5.75
CA ALA A 219 -3.43 -4.24 -6.89
C ALA A 219 -2.84 -5.29 -7.84
N ALA A 220 -3.01 -5.09 -9.16
CA ALA A 220 -2.53 -6.05 -10.15
C ALA A 220 -1.76 -5.41 -11.31
N LEU A 221 -0.69 -6.09 -11.73
CA LEU A 221 -0.18 -6.01 -13.08
C LEU A 221 -1.19 -6.69 -14.01
N ILE A 222 -1.33 -6.19 -15.23
CA ILE A 222 -2.25 -6.76 -16.23
C ILE A 222 -1.46 -7.14 -17.46
N HIS A 223 -1.38 -8.44 -17.73
CA HIS A 223 -0.77 -8.99 -18.93
C HIS A 223 -1.84 -9.25 -20.00
N PHE A 224 -1.67 -8.67 -21.17
CA PHE A 224 -2.52 -8.86 -22.34
C PHE A 224 -1.76 -9.62 -23.43
N ARG A 225 -2.33 -10.70 -23.95
CA ARG A 225 -1.83 -11.40 -25.13
C ARG A 225 -2.85 -11.33 -26.26
N LEU A 226 -2.44 -10.67 -27.34
CA LEU A 226 -3.26 -10.39 -28.51
C LEU A 226 -3.28 -11.59 -29.47
N PRO A 227 -4.27 -11.66 -30.39
CA PRO A 227 -4.38 -12.72 -31.40
C PRO A 227 -3.18 -12.78 -32.36
N ASP A 228 -2.50 -11.65 -32.58
CA ASP A 228 -1.29 -11.56 -33.41
C ASP A 228 -0.02 -12.02 -32.68
N GLY A 229 -0.16 -12.51 -31.45
CA GLY A 229 0.94 -12.99 -30.60
C GLY A 229 1.63 -11.91 -29.78
N LYS A 230 1.31 -10.62 -29.98
CA LYS A 230 1.92 -9.55 -29.17
C LYS A 230 1.48 -9.63 -27.71
N CYS A 231 2.43 -9.44 -26.81
CA CYS A 231 2.19 -9.42 -25.37
C CYS A 231 2.47 -8.02 -24.80
N TYR A 232 1.52 -7.48 -24.06
CA TYR A 232 1.63 -6.19 -23.39
C TYR A 232 1.49 -6.35 -21.89
N LEU A 233 2.29 -5.61 -21.13
CA LEU A 233 2.20 -5.57 -19.68
C LEU A 233 1.86 -4.15 -19.24
N HIS A 234 0.79 -4.00 -18.45
CA HIS A 234 0.48 -2.76 -17.78
C HIS A 234 0.69 -2.93 -16.28
N THR A 235 1.62 -2.18 -15.69
CA THR A 235 1.98 -2.39 -14.27
C THR A 235 0.92 -1.87 -13.32
N GLY A 236 0.04 -0.97 -13.77
CA GLY A 236 -0.70 -0.13 -12.82
C GLY A 236 0.31 0.65 -11.99
N ASP A 237 0.04 0.80 -10.70
CA ASP A 237 1.04 1.20 -9.71
C ASP A 237 1.62 -0.07 -9.09
N PHE A 238 2.96 -0.15 -8.99
CA PHE A 238 3.64 -1.38 -8.56
C PHE A 238 4.96 -1.09 -7.83
N ARG A 239 5.35 -2.01 -6.95
CA ARG A 239 6.71 -2.08 -6.44
C ARG A 239 7.37 -3.36 -6.90
N SER A 240 8.29 -3.25 -7.85
CA SER A 240 9.04 -4.39 -8.35
C SER A 240 9.78 -5.10 -7.23
N CYS A 241 9.79 -6.42 -7.29
CA CYS A 241 10.55 -7.29 -6.41
C CYS A 241 11.07 -8.50 -7.20
N LYS A 242 12.07 -9.20 -6.65
CA LYS A 242 12.70 -10.36 -7.29
C LYS A 242 11.70 -11.47 -7.66
N LEU A 243 10.66 -11.67 -6.84
CA LEU A 243 9.61 -12.65 -7.10
C LEU A 243 8.92 -12.44 -8.46
N MET A 244 8.74 -11.19 -8.91
CA MET A 244 8.13 -10.94 -10.22
C MET A 244 8.97 -11.51 -11.38
N GLN A 245 10.26 -11.75 -11.16
CA GLN A 245 11.16 -12.36 -12.14
C GLN A 245 11.00 -13.88 -12.22
N THR A 246 10.25 -14.49 -11.28
CA THR A 246 9.92 -15.92 -11.30
C THR A 246 8.51 -16.19 -11.83
N TYR A 247 7.73 -15.15 -12.13
CA TYR A 247 6.39 -15.29 -12.70
C TYR A 247 6.45 -16.01 -14.05
N PRO A 248 5.87 -17.22 -14.19
CA PRO A 248 6.01 -18.03 -15.41
C PRO A 248 5.59 -17.27 -16.67
N LEU A 249 4.57 -16.42 -16.57
CA LEU A 249 4.08 -15.62 -17.69
C LEU A 249 5.10 -14.56 -18.17
N LEU A 250 5.87 -13.97 -17.25
CA LEU A 250 6.88 -12.96 -17.57
C LEU A 250 8.23 -13.58 -17.98
N VAL A 251 8.52 -14.79 -17.50
CA VAL A 251 9.71 -15.57 -17.88
C VAL A 251 9.54 -16.17 -19.29
N ASN A 252 8.37 -16.78 -19.55
CA ASN A 252 8.16 -17.57 -20.76
C ASN A 252 7.64 -16.77 -21.96
N HIS A 253 7.23 -15.52 -21.76
CA HIS A 253 6.72 -14.66 -22.84
C HIS A 253 7.43 -13.31 -22.88
N ARG A 254 7.90 -12.95 -24.07
CA ARG A 254 8.46 -11.63 -24.34
C ARG A 254 7.38 -10.56 -24.23
N VAL A 255 7.61 -9.54 -23.43
CA VAL A 255 6.73 -8.35 -23.36
C VAL A 255 7.13 -7.38 -24.47
N ASN A 256 6.25 -7.16 -25.45
CA ASN A 256 6.50 -6.21 -26.54
C ASN A 256 6.28 -4.75 -26.11
N LEU A 257 5.23 -4.49 -25.32
CA LEU A 257 4.87 -3.15 -24.87
C LEU A 257 4.68 -3.13 -23.35
N LEU A 258 5.45 -2.30 -22.67
CA LEU A 258 5.36 -2.10 -21.24
C LEU A 258 4.76 -0.72 -20.93
N TYR A 259 3.62 -0.69 -20.26
CA TYR A 259 3.09 0.52 -19.61
C TYR A 259 3.60 0.53 -18.17
N LEU A 260 4.49 1.46 -17.87
CA LEU A 260 5.31 1.45 -16.66
C LEU A 260 4.92 2.56 -15.69
N ASP A 261 4.69 2.20 -14.43
CA ASP A 261 4.70 3.12 -13.30
C ASP A 261 6.06 3.81 -13.20
N THR A 262 6.06 5.11 -13.44
CA THR A 262 7.27 5.95 -13.43
C THR A 262 7.26 6.97 -12.29
N THR A 263 6.53 6.69 -11.21
CA THR A 263 6.41 7.56 -10.03
C THR A 263 7.77 8.04 -9.53
N TYR A 264 8.73 7.11 -9.39
CA TYR A 264 10.10 7.38 -8.93
C TYR A 264 11.17 7.10 -9.99
N CYS A 265 10.88 7.36 -11.27
CA CYS A 265 11.87 7.24 -12.35
C CYS A 265 12.89 8.41 -12.35
N ASN A 266 13.66 8.52 -11.26
CA ASN A 266 14.79 9.44 -11.11
C ASN A 266 15.83 8.84 -10.14
N PRO A 267 17.15 8.85 -10.47
CA PRO A 267 18.21 8.25 -9.65
C PRO A 267 18.26 8.67 -8.18
N ARG A 268 17.73 9.86 -7.85
CA ARG A 268 17.66 10.36 -6.47
C ARG A 268 16.77 9.53 -5.56
N TYR A 269 15.85 8.74 -6.13
CA TYR A 269 14.90 7.94 -5.39
C TYR A 269 15.43 6.53 -5.17
N LYS A 270 16.14 6.39 -4.06
CA LYS A 270 16.58 5.13 -3.49
C LYS A 270 15.87 4.94 -2.16
N PHE A 271 15.18 3.82 -2.00
CA PHE A 271 14.46 3.50 -0.78
C PHE A 271 15.01 2.21 -0.20
N PRO A 272 15.04 2.07 1.13
CA PRO A 272 15.28 0.79 1.78
C PRO A 272 14.22 -0.25 1.38
N SER A 273 14.47 -1.50 1.74
CA SER A 273 13.45 -2.55 1.62
C SER A 273 12.23 -2.21 2.50
N LYS A 274 11.06 -2.78 2.18
CA LYS A 274 9.88 -2.64 3.06
C LYS A 274 10.21 -3.14 4.47
N GLU A 275 10.91 -4.26 4.55
CA GLU A 275 11.29 -4.93 5.80
C GLU A 275 12.16 -4.07 6.70
N ASP A 276 13.21 -3.44 6.17
CA ASP A 276 14.08 -2.56 6.96
C ASP A 276 13.28 -1.40 7.58
N VAL A 277 12.31 -0.86 6.84
CA VAL A 277 11.44 0.21 7.35
C VAL A 277 10.50 -0.31 8.42
N LEU A 278 9.95 -1.52 8.28
CA LEU A 278 9.12 -2.14 9.31
C LEU A 278 9.92 -2.37 10.60
N ASN A 279 11.12 -2.93 10.48
CA ASN A 279 12.04 -3.17 11.59
C ASN A 279 12.42 -1.85 12.29
N PHE A 280 12.71 -0.80 11.53
CA PHE A 280 12.97 0.54 12.06
C PHE A 280 11.77 1.09 12.84
N VAL A 281 10.56 1.05 12.26
CA VAL A 281 9.34 1.54 12.91
C VAL A 281 9.06 0.81 14.21
N VAL A 282 9.21 -0.52 14.22
CA VAL A 282 9.05 -1.35 15.42
C VAL A 282 10.10 -0.99 16.48
N ARG A 283 11.37 -0.87 16.11
CA ARG A 283 12.47 -0.48 17.01
C ARG A 283 12.22 0.89 17.64
N VAL A 284 11.90 1.90 16.83
CA VAL A 284 11.59 3.26 17.30
C VAL A 284 10.40 3.25 18.26
N THR A 285 9.34 2.49 17.93
CA THR A 285 8.16 2.37 18.79
C THR A 285 8.51 1.79 20.16
N ASN A 286 9.20 0.65 20.18
CA ASN A 286 9.61 -0.01 21.42
C ASN A 286 10.51 0.89 22.28
N ASN A 287 11.50 1.55 21.68
CA ASN A 287 12.40 2.45 22.40
C ASN A 287 11.66 3.67 22.98
N TYR A 288 10.75 4.26 22.20
CA TYR A 288 9.97 5.40 22.66
C TYR A 288 9.03 5.03 23.82
N LEU A 289 8.39 3.86 23.75
CA LEU A 289 7.51 3.37 24.82
C LEU A 289 8.26 3.04 26.11
N LYS A 290 9.52 2.58 26.03
CA LYS A 290 10.38 2.42 27.21
C LYS A 290 10.64 3.74 27.92
N MET A 291 10.85 4.82 27.17
CA MET A 291 11.13 6.16 27.73
C MET A 291 9.87 6.91 28.15
N GLN A 292 8.78 6.75 27.42
CA GLN A 292 7.50 7.42 27.69
C GLN A 292 6.34 6.39 27.56
N PRO A 293 6.08 5.59 28.60
CA PRO A 293 5.09 4.50 28.55
C PRO A 293 3.66 4.96 28.26
N LYS A 294 3.29 6.19 28.65
CA LYS A 294 1.98 6.78 28.37
C LYS A 294 1.97 7.46 26.99
N THR A 295 2.37 6.75 25.94
CA THR A 295 2.37 7.25 24.56
C THR A 295 1.30 6.59 23.72
N LEU A 296 0.52 7.40 23.02
CA LEU A 296 -0.35 6.96 21.93
C LEU A 296 0.48 6.83 20.64
N VAL A 297 0.46 5.66 20.02
CA VAL A 297 1.14 5.41 18.74
C VAL A 297 0.14 5.59 17.61
N VAL A 298 0.48 6.41 16.61
CA VAL A 298 -0.39 6.72 15.48
C VAL A 298 0.30 6.41 14.16
N VAL A 299 -0.32 5.61 13.30
CA VAL A 299 0.17 5.38 11.93
C VAL A 299 -0.76 6.04 10.92
N GLY A 300 -0.17 6.80 10.00
CA GLY A 300 -0.90 7.40 8.89
C GLY A 300 -1.09 6.40 7.76
N ALA A 301 -2.31 6.28 7.23
CA ALA A 301 -2.59 5.52 6.02
C ALA A 301 -3.55 6.22 5.05
N TYR A 302 -3.63 5.73 3.81
CA TYR A 302 -4.67 6.07 2.83
C TYR A 302 -5.92 5.21 3.04
N SER A 303 -6.91 5.21 2.14
CA SER A 303 -8.09 4.33 2.27
C SER A 303 -7.72 2.85 2.33
N ILE A 304 -6.77 2.43 1.49
CA ILE A 304 -6.10 1.12 1.48
C ILE A 304 -4.60 1.34 1.26
N GLY A 305 -3.75 0.41 1.68
CA GLY A 305 -2.30 0.55 1.63
C GLY A 305 -1.72 0.94 2.99
N LYS A 306 -0.45 0.60 3.19
CA LYS A 306 0.35 0.76 4.43
C LYS A 306 -0.02 -0.19 5.57
N GLU A 307 -0.83 -1.22 5.32
CA GLU A 307 -1.27 -2.22 6.31
C GLU A 307 -0.11 -2.83 7.11
N CYS A 308 0.96 -3.23 6.41
CA CYS A 308 2.11 -3.87 7.04
C CYS A 308 2.75 -3.00 8.14
N VAL A 309 2.71 -1.68 8.03
CA VAL A 309 3.37 -0.78 8.99
C VAL A 309 2.74 -0.88 10.37
N TYR A 310 1.40 -0.76 10.44
CA TYR A 310 0.70 -0.85 11.71
C TYR A 310 0.53 -2.29 12.19
N LEU A 311 0.50 -3.28 11.29
CA LEU A 311 0.52 -4.68 11.71
C LEU A 311 1.85 -5.11 12.32
N ALA A 312 2.98 -4.66 11.78
CA ALA A 312 4.29 -4.94 12.38
C ALA A 312 4.38 -4.40 13.82
N ILE A 313 3.88 -3.18 14.07
CA ILE A 313 3.80 -2.62 15.42
C ILE A 313 2.85 -3.45 16.30
N SER A 314 1.65 -3.75 15.79
CA SER A 314 0.63 -4.53 16.51
C SER A 314 1.17 -5.87 16.97
N LYS A 315 1.82 -6.62 16.07
CA LYS A 315 2.45 -7.91 16.34
C LYS A 315 3.60 -7.80 17.34
N SER A 316 4.48 -6.82 17.17
CA SER A 316 5.61 -6.62 18.10
C SER A 316 5.17 -6.28 19.52
N LEU A 317 4.07 -5.54 19.68
CA LEU A 317 3.59 -5.09 20.99
C LEU A 317 2.52 -6.00 21.59
N GLY A 318 1.96 -6.94 20.81
CA GLY A 318 0.82 -7.75 21.23
C GLY A 318 -0.47 -6.94 21.44
N VAL A 319 -0.65 -5.83 20.72
CA VAL A 319 -1.80 -4.91 20.90
C VAL A 319 -2.71 -4.91 19.68
N LYS A 320 -4.01 -4.67 19.87
CA LYS A 320 -4.97 -4.45 18.78
C LYS A 320 -4.73 -3.12 18.06
N ILE A 321 -5.30 -2.95 16.88
CA ILE A 321 -5.24 -1.76 16.03
C ILE A 321 -6.59 -1.07 16.07
N PHE A 322 -6.64 0.16 16.57
CA PHE A 322 -7.83 0.98 16.48
C PHE A 322 -7.94 1.61 15.09
N ALA A 323 -9.09 1.38 14.45
CA ALA A 323 -9.53 2.08 13.24
C ALA A 323 -11.00 2.48 13.39
N ASN A 324 -11.35 3.66 12.87
CA ASN A 324 -12.76 4.10 12.89
C ASN A 324 -13.66 3.14 12.09
N THR A 325 -14.97 3.22 12.30
CA THR A 325 -15.95 2.30 11.71
C THR A 325 -15.84 2.17 10.19
N SER A 326 -15.66 3.28 9.46
CA SER A 326 -15.56 3.21 8.00
C SER A 326 -14.29 2.54 7.53
N ARG A 327 -13.14 2.83 8.14
CA ARG A 327 -11.88 2.18 7.78
C ARG A 327 -11.95 0.70 8.13
N ARG A 328 -12.43 0.37 9.32
CA ARG A 328 -12.53 -1.01 9.80
C ARG A 328 -13.39 -1.87 8.86
N ARG A 329 -14.51 -1.33 8.36
CA ARG A 329 -15.34 -2.00 7.34
C ARG A 329 -14.57 -2.33 6.05
N ILE A 330 -13.68 -1.43 5.61
CA ILE A 330 -12.81 -1.66 4.45
C ILE A 330 -11.77 -2.74 4.76
N LEU A 331 -11.06 -2.63 5.88
CA LEU A 331 -10.01 -3.58 6.26
C LEU A 331 -10.57 -5.01 6.47
N GLN A 332 -11.79 -5.12 6.99
CA GLN A 332 -12.50 -6.40 7.14
C GLN A 332 -12.89 -7.04 5.79
N SER A 333 -13.00 -6.26 4.72
CA SER A 333 -13.33 -6.77 3.38
C SER A 333 -12.15 -7.32 2.60
N PHE A 334 -10.94 -7.32 3.19
CA PHE A 334 -9.75 -7.88 2.53
C PHE A 334 -9.68 -9.40 2.65
N ASP A 335 -10.53 -10.03 3.47
CA ASP A 335 -10.48 -11.46 3.79
C ASP A 335 -9.12 -11.88 4.36
N TRP A 336 -8.54 -11.02 5.20
CA TRP A 336 -7.25 -11.23 5.87
C TRP A 336 -7.46 -11.53 7.35
N PRO A 337 -7.36 -12.79 7.82
CA PRO A 337 -7.69 -13.16 9.19
C PRO A 337 -6.78 -12.50 10.24
N GLU A 338 -5.48 -12.40 9.98
CA GLU A 338 -4.52 -11.76 10.89
C GLU A 338 -4.86 -10.27 11.09
N LEU A 339 -5.15 -9.55 10.00
CA LEU A 339 -5.56 -8.15 10.08
C LEU A 339 -6.92 -8.03 10.78
N SER A 340 -7.92 -8.78 10.34
CA SER A 340 -9.30 -8.70 10.87
C SER A 340 -9.36 -8.99 12.36
N SER A 341 -8.65 -10.03 12.83
CA SER A 341 -8.58 -10.37 14.25
C SER A 341 -7.83 -9.33 15.08
N SER A 342 -6.94 -8.55 14.47
CA SER A 342 -6.14 -7.53 15.15
C SER A 342 -6.86 -6.18 15.28
N LEU A 343 -8.04 -5.98 14.66
CA LEU A 343 -8.77 -4.70 14.71
C LEU A 343 -9.59 -4.52 16.00
N CYS A 344 -9.71 -3.27 16.46
CA CYS A 344 -10.55 -2.87 17.59
C CYS A 344 -11.47 -1.69 17.22
N SER A 345 -12.66 -1.64 17.84
CA SER A 345 -13.66 -0.59 17.66
C SER A 345 -13.58 0.56 18.66
N ASP A 346 -12.98 0.37 19.85
CA ASP A 346 -12.78 1.43 20.84
C ASP A 346 -11.30 1.82 20.91
N GLY A 347 -11.01 3.11 20.69
CA GLY A 347 -9.65 3.64 20.76
C GLY A 347 -9.13 3.78 22.20
N LYS A 348 -9.94 3.47 23.22
CA LYS A 348 -9.46 3.41 24.60
C LYS A 348 -8.80 2.08 24.95
N ASP A 349 -9.10 1.03 24.19
CA ASP A 349 -8.67 -0.35 24.47
C ASP A 349 -7.28 -0.67 23.90
N THR A 350 -6.70 0.25 23.12
CA THR A 350 -5.36 0.07 22.56
C THR A 350 -4.63 1.40 22.44
N LEU A 351 -3.30 1.34 22.37
CA LEU A 351 -2.42 2.48 22.14
C LEU A 351 -2.13 2.72 20.66
N LEU A 352 -2.47 1.79 19.77
CA LEU A 352 -2.10 1.85 18.35
C LEU A 352 -3.29 2.25 17.49
N HIS A 353 -3.25 3.47 16.95
CA HIS A 353 -4.35 4.06 16.17
C HIS A 353 -3.94 4.31 14.72
N VAL A 354 -4.85 4.07 13.78
CA VAL A 354 -4.65 4.40 12.36
C VAL A 354 -5.50 5.60 11.98
N LEU A 355 -4.85 6.66 11.48
CA LEU A 355 -5.49 7.90 11.04
C LEU A 355 -5.18 8.18 9.56
N PRO A 356 -5.96 9.05 8.89
CA PRO A 356 -5.57 9.55 7.57
C PRO A 356 -4.17 10.18 7.61
N ILE A 357 -3.33 9.89 6.61
CA ILE A 357 -2.01 10.56 6.46
C ILE A 357 -2.13 12.09 6.54
N SER A 358 -3.21 12.66 5.99
CA SER A 358 -3.47 14.11 6.00
C SER A 358 -3.67 14.69 7.40
N SER A 359 -4.07 13.87 8.38
CA SER A 359 -4.26 14.23 9.79
C SER A 359 -2.98 14.20 10.61
N LEU A 360 -1.87 13.69 10.08
CA LEU A 360 -0.58 13.67 10.77
C LEU A 360 0.12 15.03 10.70
N ARG A 361 -0.49 16.00 11.36
CA ARG A 361 0.03 17.35 11.60
C ARG A 361 0.08 17.57 13.10
N ILE A 362 1.05 18.35 13.56
CA ILE A 362 1.29 18.55 14.99
C ILE A 362 0.02 19.01 15.71
N GLU A 363 -0.65 20.04 15.20
CA GLU A 363 -1.83 20.64 15.83
C GLU A 363 -3.01 19.65 15.85
N THR A 364 -3.24 18.92 14.76
CA THR A 364 -4.29 17.90 14.67
C THR A 364 -4.05 16.75 15.63
N LEU A 365 -2.80 16.30 15.79
CA LEU A 365 -2.46 15.23 16.73
C LEU A 365 -2.54 15.69 18.20
N LYS A 366 -2.21 16.96 18.49
CA LYS A 366 -2.44 17.55 19.82
C LYS A 366 -3.92 17.56 20.17
N ASP A 367 -4.77 17.96 19.25
CA ASP A 367 -6.22 17.95 19.46
C ASP A 367 -6.76 16.52 19.59
N TYR A 368 -6.25 15.58 18.80
CA TYR A 368 -6.61 14.18 18.90
C TYR A 368 -6.24 13.59 20.28
N LEU A 369 -5.04 13.86 20.77
CA LEU A 369 -4.56 13.42 22.08
C LEU A 369 -5.45 13.90 23.24
N LYS A 370 -6.06 15.09 23.15
CA LYS A 370 -6.99 15.60 24.20
C LYS A 370 -8.13 14.62 24.49
N THR A 371 -8.59 13.87 23.47
CA THR A 371 -9.63 12.84 23.60
C THR A 371 -9.21 11.68 24.49
N TYR A 372 -7.90 11.40 24.55
CA TYR A 372 -7.32 10.26 25.27
C TYR A 372 -6.39 10.67 26.42
N ARG A 373 -6.47 11.93 26.88
CA ARG A 373 -5.59 12.52 27.90
C ARG A 373 -5.57 11.78 29.25
N LYS A 374 -6.58 10.95 29.53
CA LYS A 374 -6.64 10.12 30.74
C LYS A 374 -5.65 8.94 30.67
N ASN A 375 -5.38 8.45 29.46
CA ASN A 375 -4.60 7.24 29.20
C ASN A 375 -3.20 7.59 28.67
N TYR A 376 -3.08 8.65 27.86
CA TYR A 376 -1.85 8.99 27.16
C TYR A 376 -1.42 10.44 27.43
N ALA A 377 -0.11 10.62 27.62
CA ALA A 377 0.57 11.90 27.84
C ALA A 377 1.30 12.42 26.59
N ALA A 378 1.61 11.54 25.62
CA ALA A 378 2.33 11.88 24.40
C ALA A 378 1.78 11.16 23.16
N VAL A 379 2.16 11.63 21.97
CA VAL A 379 1.92 10.96 20.69
C VAL A 379 3.25 10.70 19.98
N LEU A 380 3.43 9.45 19.56
CA LEU A 380 4.42 9.05 18.56
C LEU A 380 3.67 8.73 17.26
N ALA A 381 3.94 9.45 16.19
CA ALA A 381 3.29 9.23 14.90
C ALA A 381 4.27 8.82 13.81
N PHE A 382 3.86 7.90 12.94
CA PHE A 382 4.59 7.52 11.73
C PHE A 382 3.79 7.92 10.50
N ARG A 383 4.43 8.67 9.61
CA ARG A 383 3.92 9.06 8.29
C ARG A 383 4.67 8.26 7.22
N PRO A 384 4.12 7.13 6.76
CA PRO A 384 4.78 6.28 5.78
C PRO A 384 4.64 6.90 4.38
N THR A 385 5.74 7.41 3.83
CA THR A 385 5.77 8.09 2.52
C THR A 385 7.04 7.74 1.77
N GLY A 386 6.97 7.53 0.45
CA GLY A 386 8.17 7.28 -0.36
C GLY A 386 9.02 8.53 -0.61
N TRP A 387 8.46 9.74 -0.59
CA TRP A 387 9.12 10.94 -1.13
C TRP A 387 10.07 11.69 -0.18
N THR A 388 10.05 11.41 1.12
CA THR A 388 10.57 12.34 2.14
C THR A 388 12.09 12.40 2.28
N TYR A 389 12.88 11.72 1.46
CA TYR A 389 14.29 11.48 1.80
C TYR A 389 15.29 11.64 0.67
N SER A 390 16.42 12.29 1.02
CA SER A 390 17.62 12.43 0.20
C SER A 390 18.38 11.10 0.10
N GLU A 391 19.22 10.95 -0.93
CA GLU A 391 20.04 9.75 -1.20
C GLU A 391 20.75 9.19 0.04
N ASN A 392 21.22 10.04 0.97
CA ASN A 392 21.95 9.64 2.18
C ASN A 392 21.14 8.81 3.19
N ILE A 393 19.80 8.92 3.20
CA ILE A 393 18.95 8.23 4.18
C ILE A 393 18.58 6.83 3.68
N GLY A 394 18.67 6.58 2.36
CA GLY A 394 18.32 5.29 1.76
C GLY A 394 19.04 4.09 2.36
N ASN A 395 20.25 4.31 2.93
CA ASN A 395 21.08 3.26 3.53
C ASN A 395 21.22 3.40 5.06
N GLN A 396 20.69 4.47 5.68
CA GLN A 396 20.87 4.75 7.11
C GLN A 396 19.58 5.29 7.72
N LEU A 397 18.66 4.39 8.05
CA LEU A 397 17.36 4.76 8.64
C LEU A 397 17.50 5.48 9.99
N ASP A 398 18.58 5.22 10.72
CA ASP A 398 18.84 5.90 11.99
C ASP A 398 19.19 7.40 11.83
N LEU A 399 19.45 7.87 10.60
CA LEU A 399 19.57 9.31 10.32
C LEU A 399 18.20 10.03 10.23
N ILE A 400 17.09 9.30 10.23
CA ILE A 400 15.76 9.91 10.15
C ILE A 400 15.51 10.73 11.41
N ARG A 401 15.45 12.05 11.24
CA ARG A 401 15.10 12.99 12.31
C ARG A 401 13.59 13.21 12.35
N PRO A 402 12.92 12.97 13.48
CA PRO A 402 11.51 13.28 13.61
C PRO A 402 11.27 14.79 13.75
N ILE A 403 10.04 15.21 13.47
CA ILE A 403 9.54 16.53 13.82
C ILE A 403 8.86 16.41 15.19
N SER A 404 9.41 17.09 16.20
CA SER A 404 8.87 17.08 17.56
C SER A 404 8.46 18.48 18.01
N ARG A 405 7.29 18.60 18.64
CA ARG A 405 6.78 19.87 19.20
C ARG A 405 5.94 19.64 20.44
N GLY A 406 6.56 19.80 21.62
CA GLY A 406 5.94 19.43 22.88
C GLY A 406 5.85 17.91 23.00
N ASN A 407 4.68 17.41 23.34
CA ASN A 407 4.42 15.98 23.53
C ASN A 407 3.99 15.23 22.26
N VAL A 408 4.26 15.78 21.08
CA VAL A 408 3.98 15.14 19.78
C VAL A 408 5.26 15.00 18.99
N THR A 409 5.56 13.78 18.56
CA THR A 409 6.72 13.41 17.74
C THR A 409 6.22 12.72 16.48
N ILE A 410 6.63 13.19 15.30
CA ILE A 410 6.23 12.62 14.01
C ILE A 410 7.48 12.20 13.23
N TYR A 411 7.59 10.90 12.93
CA TYR A 411 8.56 10.37 11.98
C TYR A 411 7.92 10.32 10.59
N GLY A 412 8.58 10.91 9.59
CA GLY A 412 8.41 10.40 8.23
C GLY A 412 9.16 9.07 8.13
N VAL A 413 8.64 8.09 7.40
CA VAL A 413 9.35 6.83 7.17
C VAL A 413 9.27 6.43 5.70
N PRO A 414 10.38 5.99 5.06
CA PRO A 414 10.46 5.70 3.63
C PRO A 414 9.75 4.39 3.21
N TYR A 415 8.54 4.13 3.72
CA TYR A 415 7.74 2.98 3.31
C TYR A 415 7.07 3.25 1.95
N SER A 416 7.78 2.92 0.88
CA SER A 416 7.27 3.01 -0.49
C SER A 416 6.50 1.75 -0.90
N GLU A 417 5.38 1.95 -1.59
CA GLU A 417 4.63 0.90 -2.31
C GLU A 417 4.80 1.09 -3.83
N HIS A 418 5.72 1.96 -4.25
CA HIS A 418 6.17 2.07 -5.64
C HIS A 418 7.65 1.73 -5.73
N SER A 419 8.06 1.27 -6.91
CA SER A 419 9.44 0.93 -7.22
C SER A 419 10.39 2.12 -7.04
N SER A 420 11.54 1.88 -6.43
CA SER A 420 12.71 2.76 -6.50
C SER A 420 13.27 2.82 -7.92
N PHE A 421 14.17 3.76 -8.20
CA PHE A 421 14.81 3.84 -9.52
C PHE A 421 15.58 2.56 -9.89
N THR A 422 16.25 1.95 -8.91
CA THR A 422 17.01 0.72 -9.11
C THR A 422 16.08 -0.47 -9.35
N GLU A 423 15.01 -0.61 -8.55
CA GLU A 423 13.98 -1.64 -8.73
C GLU A 423 13.32 -1.52 -10.13
N LEU A 424 13.02 -0.30 -10.60
CA LEU A 424 12.51 -0.07 -11.97
C LEU A 424 13.50 -0.51 -13.05
N ARG A 425 14.78 -0.14 -12.89
CA ARG A 425 15.83 -0.51 -13.84
C ARG A 425 15.95 -2.02 -13.96
N GLU A 426 16.05 -2.72 -12.83
CA GLU A 426 16.18 -4.19 -12.79
C GLU A 426 14.98 -4.87 -13.44
N PHE A 427 13.76 -4.40 -13.15
CA PHE A 427 12.55 -4.94 -13.78
C PHE A 427 12.53 -4.76 -15.30
N VAL A 428 12.91 -3.58 -15.78
CA VAL A 428 12.98 -3.29 -17.23
C VAL A 428 14.08 -4.11 -17.90
N GLN A 429 15.23 -4.28 -17.24
CA GLN A 429 16.34 -5.10 -17.74
C GLN A 429 16.01 -6.58 -17.79
N PHE A 430 15.21 -7.07 -16.85
CA PHE A 430 14.65 -8.42 -16.89
C PHE A 430 13.68 -8.61 -18.06
N LEU A 431 12.68 -7.73 -18.20
CA LEU A 431 11.64 -7.87 -19.23
C LEU A 431 12.13 -7.60 -20.67
N ARG A 432 13.14 -6.73 -20.83
CA ARG A 432 13.68 -6.26 -22.12
C ARG A 432 12.59 -5.89 -23.16
N PRO A 433 11.61 -5.03 -22.82
CA PRO A 433 10.50 -4.74 -23.72
C PRO A 433 10.91 -3.96 -24.97
N ASP A 434 10.20 -4.17 -26.08
CA ASP A 434 10.46 -3.45 -27.34
C ASP A 434 10.13 -1.95 -27.21
N LYS A 435 9.12 -1.64 -26.40
CA LYS A 435 8.66 -0.26 -26.17
C LYS A 435 8.17 -0.07 -24.74
N ILE A 436 8.50 1.09 -24.17
CA ILE A 436 8.06 1.52 -22.85
C ILE A 436 7.20 2.79 -22.99
N ILE A 437 6.01 2.77 -22.38
CA ILE A 437 5.11 3.92 -22.24
C ILE A 437 5.06 4.29 -20.74
N PRO A 438 5.60 5.45 -20.32
CA PRO A 438 5.43 5.90 -18.95
C PRO A 438 3.97 6.26 -18.67
N THR A 439 3.45 5.91 -17.48
CA THR A 439 2.08 6.24 -17.06
C THR A 439 2.03 7.42 -16.07
N VAL A 440 3.15 7.74 -15.43
CA VAL A 440 3.29 8.80 -14.41
C VAL A 440 4.32 9.85 -14.85
N ASN A 441 4.20 11.09 -14.36
CA ASN A 441 5.11 12.20 -14.68
C ASN A 441 5.18 12.58 -16.18
N VAL A 442 4.13 12.27 -16.95
CA VAL A 442 4.08 12.46 -18.41
C VAL A 442 3.71 13.88 -18.86
N GLY A 443 3.24 14.75 -17.97
CA GLY A 443 2.76 16.09 -18.33
C GLY A 443 3.84 17.07 -18.79
N ASN A 444 5.09 16.85 -18.41
CA ASN A 444 6.22 17.73 -18.70
C ASN A 444 7.18 17.10 -19.73
N ALA A 445 7.52 17.82 -20.80
CA ALA A 445 8.39 17.33 -21.88
C ALA A 445 9.78 16.93 -21.39
N THR A 446 10.42 17.79 -20.59
CA THR A 446 11.74 17.52 -20.00
C THR A 446 11.74 16.25 -19.14
N ASN A 447 10.68 16.00 -18.38
CA ASN A 447 10.55 14.76 -17.61
C ASN A 447 10.42 13.54 -18.53
N ARG A 448 9.65 13.64 -19.62
CA ARG A 448 9.54 12.56 -20.61
C ARG A 448 10.88 12.26 -21.27
N ASP A 449 11.62 13.29 -21.69
CA ASP A 449 12.92 13.12 -22.34
C ASP A 449 13.95 12.47 -21.40
N LYS A 450 13.95 12.88 -20.11
CA LYS A 450 14.79 12.26 -19.08
C LYS A 450 14.45 10.78 -18.88
N MET A 451 13.17 10.43 -18.73
CA MET A 451 12.74 9.03 -18.60
C MET A 451 13.14 8.21 -19.83
N GLN A 452 12.94 8.74 -21.04
CA GLN A 452 13.36 8.08 -22.29
C GLN A 452 14.88 7.88 -22.37
N SER A 453 15.67 8.82 -21.85
CA SER A 453 17.12 8.65 -21.72
C SER A 453 17.48 7.46 -20.83
N TYR A 454 16.83 7.32 -19.67
CA TYR A 454 17.07 6.19 -18.78
C TYR A 454 16.65 4.87 -19.42
N PHE A 455 15.49 4.80 -20.08
CA PHE A 455 15.03 3.59 -20.76
C PHE A 455 16.02 3.13 -21.84
N ARG A 456 16.52 4.05 -22.67
CA ARG A 456 17.55 3.74 -23.66
C ARG A 456 18.84 3.23 -23.03
N GLN A 457 19.22 3.77 -21.86
CA GLN A 457 20.39 3.29 -21.14
C GLN A 457 20.18 1.88 -20.57
N TRP A 458 19.01 1.60 -19.99
CA TRP A 458 18.71 0.32 -19.36
C TRP A 458 18.63 -0.82 -20.37
N LEU A 459 18.15 -0.55 -21.59
CA LEU A 459 17.98 -1.55 -22.67
C LEU A 459 19.23 -1.71 -23.57
N LYS A 460 20.35 -1.05 -23.26
CA LYS A 460 21.62 -1.17 -24.02
C LYS A 460 22.47 -2.39 -23.62
N GLY A 461 22.23 -2.98 -22.44
CA GLY A 461 22.74 -4.30 -22.07
C GLY A 461 21.79 -5.40 -22.55
#